data_AF-A0A1M4UID0-F1
#
_entry.id   AF-A0A1M4UID0-F1
#
_cell.length_a   1.000
_cell.length_b   1.000
_cell.length_c   1.000
_cell.angle_alpha   90.00
_cell.angle_beta   90.00
_cell.angle_gamma   90.00
#
_symmetry.space_group_name_H-M   'P 1'
#
loop_
_entity.id
_entity.type
_entity.pdbx_description
1 polymer ?
#
loop_
_entity_poly.entity_id
_entity_poly.type
_entity_poly.pdbx_seq_one_letter_code
_entity_poly.pdbx_strand_id
1 'polypeptide(L)'
;MRPTRLVMNAFGPYRGKVDLDFTKFNASSIYLISGQTGAGKTTIFDGISYALYNKASSSVRETDMLKSQFATDEDLCSVELTFEMGTTSYRVKRIPK
;
A
#
# COMPACT_ATOMS: atom_id res chain seq x y z
N MET A 1 -7.28 -0.98 15.01
CA MET A 1 -6.04 -0.64 14.27
C MET A 1 -6.37 0.52 13.34
N ARG A 2 -5.49 1.52 13.26
CA ARG A 2 -5.66 2.71 12.41
C ARG A 2 -4.39 2.93 11.58
N PRO A 3 -4.44 2.88 10.24
CA PRO A 3 -3.28 3.22 9.41
C PRO A 3 -2.97 4.72 9.54
N THR A 4 -1.71 5.06 9.72
CA THR A 4 -1.23 6.45 9.79
C THR A 4 -0.40 6.82 8.57
N ARG A 5 0.33 5.87 8.00
CA ARG A 5 1.10 6.08 6.77
C ARG A 5 1.24 4.80 5.95
N LEU A 6 1.06 4.89 4.64
CA LEU A 6 1.37 3.82 3.68
C LEU A 6 2.36 4.34 2.64
N VAL A 7 3.52 3.71 2.55
CA VAL A 7 4.53 3.98 1.51
C VAL A 7 4.63 2.77 0.61
N MET A 8 4.46 2.97 -0.69
CA MET A 8 4.61 1.93 -1.72
C MET A 8 5.64 2.39 -2.73
N ASN A 9 6.47 1.48 -3.24
CA ASN A 9 7.39 1.74 -4.34
C ASN A 9 7.34 0.59 -5.33
N ALA A 10 7.29 0.91 -6.63
CA ALA A 10 7.26 -0.08 -7.71
C ALA A 10 6.20 -1.19 -7.48
N PHE A 11 5.00 -0.80 -7.04
CA PHE A 11 3.96 -1.72 -6.56
C PHE A 11 2.64 -1.55 -7.34
N GLY A 12 2.16 -2.63 -7.97
CA GLY A 12 0.96 -2.60 -8.82
C GLY A 12 1.07 -1.58 -9.96
N PRO A 13 0.09 -0.67 -10.18
CA PRO A 13 0.20 0.36 -11.22
C PRO A 13 1.10 1.53 -10.82
N TYR A 14 1.63 1.57 -9.59
CA TYR A 14 2.52 2.63 -9.15
C TYR A 14 3.97 2.32 -9.51
N ARG A 15 4.48 3.00 -10.56
CA ARG A 15 5.88 2.88 -10.99
C ARG A 15 6.86 3.29 -9.89
N GLY A 16 6.61 4.45 -9.28
CA GLY A 16 7.51 5.07 -8.32
C GLY A 16 6.99 5.07 -6.90
N LYS A 17 7.64 5.85 -6.05
CA LYS A 17 7.25 6.02 -4.65
C LYS A 17 5.93 6.77 -4.54
N VAL A 18 4.98 6.14 -3.86
CA VAL A 18 3.71 6.73 -3.41
C VAL A 18 3.72 6.76 -1.90
N ASP A 19 3.48 7.94 -1.32
CA ASP A 19 3.54 8.19 0.11
C ASP A 19 2.20 8.78 0.58
N LEU A 20 1.37 7.92 1.18
CA LEU A 20 0.05 8.27 1.68
C LEU A 20 0.13 8.50 3.18
N ASP A 21 0.08 9.76 3.58
CA ASP A 21 -0.01 10.19 4.97
C ASP A 21 -1.48 10.34 5.36
N PHE A 22 -2.01 9.35 6.06
CA PHE A 22 -3.40 9.35 6.50
C PHE A 22 -3.67 10.37 7.61
N THR A 23 -2.63 10.84 8.31
CA THR A 23 -2.79 11.81 9.40
C THR A 23 -3.25 13.18 8.89
N LYS A 24 -3.01 13.49 7.62
CA LYS A 24 -3.51 14.71 6.96
C LYS A 24 -5.04 14.75 6.85
N PHE A 25 -5.71 13.61 6.96
CA PHE A 25 -7.17 13.51 6.88
C PHE A 25 -7.82 13.45 8.27
N ASN A 26 -7.07 13.64 9.35
CA ASN A 26 -7.52 13.46 10.74
C ASN A 26 -8.71 14.33 11.19
N ALA A 27 -9.15 15.29 10.38
CA ALA A 27 -10.38 16.05 10.63
C ALA A 27 -11.67 15.23 10.37
N SER A 28 -11.58 14.07 9.71
CA SER A 28 -12.74 13.23 9.39
C SER A 28 -12.44 11.75 9.58
N SER A 29 -13.42 11.00 10.12
CA SER A 29 -13.31 9.55 10.33
C SER A 29 -13.47 8.72 9.05
N ILE A 30 -13.90 9.37 7.96
CA ILE A 30 -14.18 8.75 6.67
C ILE A 30 -13.45 9.55 5.59
N TYR A 31 -12.79 8.83 4.67
CA TYR A 31 -12.12 9.39 3.50
C TYR A 31 -12.50 8.59 2.26
N LEU A 32 -12.60 9.28 1.12
CA LEU A 32 -12.98 8.71 -0.18
C LEU A 32 -11.75 8.57 -1.08
N ILE A 33 -11.49 7.34 -1.56
CA ILE A 33 -10.52 7.09 -2.63
C ILE A 33 -11.29 7.01 -3.95
N SER A 34 -11.16 8.04 -4.79
CA SER A 34 -11.85 8.14 -6.10
C SER A 34 -10.85 8.27 -7.25
N GLY A 35 -11.31 8.01 -8.47
CA GLY A 35 -10.48 8.06 -9.69
C GLY A 35 -10.90 7.03 -10.73
N GLN A 36 -10.32 7.10 -11.93
CA GLN A 36 -10.64 6.22 -13.06
C GLN A 36 -10.30 4.75 -12.77
N THR A 37 -10.95 3.82 -13.47
CA THR A 37 -10.58 2.40 -13.46
C THR A 37 -9.11 2.24 -13.87
N GLY A 38 -8.36 1.39 -13.18
CA GLY A 38 -6.91 1.22 -13.41
C GLY A 38 -6.00 2.20 -12.66
N ALA A 39 -6.53 3.28 -12.07
CA ALA A 39 -5.72 4.30 -11.38
C ALA A 39 -5.04 3.84 -10.06
N GLY A 40 -5.15 2.56 -9.68
CA GLY A 40 -4.47 2.03 -8.48
C GLY A 40 -5.24 2.12 -7.16
N LYS A 41 -6.53 2.48 -7.19
CA LYS A 41 -7.38 2.55 -5.98
C LYS A 41 -7.37 1.24 -5.17
N THR A 42 -7.64 0.11 -5.83
CA THR A 42 -7.59 -1.23 -5.20
C THR A 42 -6.19 -1.56 -4.71
N THR A 43 -5.14 -1.09 -5.40
CA THR A 43 -3.75 -1.34 -5.01
C THR A 43 -3.39 -0.69 -3.68
N ILE A 44 -4.03 0.42 -3.29
CA ILE A 44 -3.85 1.00 -1.94
C ILE A 44 -4.29 0.00 -0.88
N PHE A 45 -5.44 -0.65 -1.07
CA PHE A 45 -5.93 -1.69 -0.17
C PHE A 45 -5.04 -2.94 -0.21
N ASP A 46 -4.59 -3.35 -1.40
CA ASP A 46 -3.62 -4.46 -1.54
C ASP A 46 -2.31 -4.17 -0.81
N GLY A 47 -1.83 -2.92 -0.80
CA GLY A 47 -0.62 -2.53 -0.06
C GLY A 47 -0.79 -2.72 1.45
N ILE A 48 -1.93 -2.31 2.00
CA ILE A 48 -2.25 -2.52 3.43
C ILE A 48 -2.34 -4.01 3.75
N SER A 49 -3.11 -4.77 2.97
CA SER A 49 -3.28 -6.22 3.16
C SER A 49 -1.95 -6.96 3.02
N TYR A 50 -1.13 -6.59 2.03
CA TYR A 50 0.16 -7.21 1.80
C TYR A 50 1.12 -6.91 2.96
N ALA A 51 1.23 -5.66 3.40
CA ALA A 51 2.05 -5.29 4.55
C ALA A 51 1.69 -6.11 5.80
N LEU A 52 0.40 -6.26 6.09
CA LEU A 52 -0.06 -6.96 7.29
C LEU A 52 0.04 -8.49 7.16
N TYR A 53 -0.37 -9.05 6.02
CA TYR A 53 -0.66 -10.48 5.91
C TYR A 53 0.18 -11.23 4.87
N ASN A 54 1.09 -10.53 4.17
CA ASN A 54 1.87 -11.09 3.05
C ASN A 54 1.00 -11.67 1.92
N LYS A 55 -0.22 -11.13 1.75
CA LYS A 55 -1.21 -11.55 0.75
C LYS A 55 -1.90 -10.33 0.18
N ALA A 56 -2.20 -10.36 -1.12
CA ALA A 56 -3.06 -9.36 -1.75
C ALA A 56 -4.50 -9.47 -1.22
N SER A 57 -5.29 -8.40 -1.33
CA SER A 57 -6.67 -8.38 -0.82
C SER A 57 -7.65 -9.18 -1.69
N SER A 58 -7.37 -9.31 -2.99
CA SER A 58 -8.17 -10.07 -3.94
C SER A 58 -7.54 -11.43 -4.27
N SER A 59 -8.34 -12.50 -4.31
CA SER A 59 -7.95 -13.87 -4.69
C SER A 59 -7.44 -14.04 -6.13
N VAL A 60 -7.47 -12.98 -6.93
CA VAL A 60 -7.11 -12.98 -8.36
C VAL A 60 -5.67 -12.53 -8.61
N ARG A 61 -5.03 -11.88 -7.63
CA ARG A 61 -3.64 -11.42 -7.76
C ARG A 61 -2.72 -12.35 -6.99
N GLU A 62 -2.08 -13.26 -7.71
CA GLU A 62 -0.90 -13.95 -7.18
C GLU A 62 0.15 -12.91 -6.76
N THR A 63 0.88 -13.19 -5.70
CA THR A 63 1.93 -12.32 -5.15
C THR A 63 2.98 -11.91 -6.18
N ASP A 64 3.09 -12.67 -7.27
CA ASP A 64 4.03 -12.43 -8.37
C ASP A 64 3.63 -11.23 -9.25
N MET A 65 2.38 -10.76 -9.17
CA MET A 65 1.90 -9.54 -9.86
C MET A 65 2.03 -8.27 -9.01
N LEU A 66 2.75 -8.30 -7.89
CA LEU A 66 2.88 -7.16 -7.00
C LEU A 66 3.93 -6.14 -7.47
N LYS A 67 5.01 -6.57 -8.14
CA LYS A 67 5.97 -5.65 -8.77
C LYS A 67 5.29 -4.94 -9.94
N SER A 68 5.46 -3.62 -9.99
CA SER A 68 4.88 -2.81 -11.07
C SER A 68 5.50 -3.18 -12.41
N GLN A 69 4.65 -3.42 -13.42
CA GLN A 69 5.08 -3.65 -14.80
C GLN A 69 5.74 -2.40 -15.43
N PHE A 70 5.57 -1.24 -14.81
CA PHE A 70 6.17 0.02 -15.24
C PHE A 70 7.51 0.31 -14.56
N ALA A 71 7.90 -0.50 -13.58
CA ALA A 71 9.16 -0.37 -12.85
C ALA A 71 10.31 -1.02 -13.62
N THR A 72 11.51 -0.50 -13.44
CA THR A 72 12.74 -1.08 -13.97
C THR A 72 13.23 -2.22 -13.08
N ASP A 73 14.24 -2.95 -13.53
CA ASP A 73 14.87 -3.99 -12.70
C ASP A 73 15.64 -3.43 -11.51
N GLU A 74 16.08 -2.17 -11.60
CA GLU A 74 16.74 -1.44 -10.51
C GLU A 74 15.76 -0.93 -9.45
N ASP A 75 14.47 -0.83 -9.80
CA ASP A 75 13.44 -0.34 -8.88
C ASP A 75 13.05 -1.43 -7.86
N LEU A 76 13.42 -1.21 -6.60
CA LEU A 76 13.07 -2.09 -5.50
C LEU A 76 11.57 -2.01 -5.18
N CYS A 77 10.85 -3.09 -5.47
CA CYS A 77 9.45 -3.24 -5.04
C CYS A 77 9.38 -3.29 -3.51
N SER A 78 8.61 -2.40 -2.89
CA SER A 78 8.43 -2.41 -1.44
C SER A 78 7.11 -1.80 -1.01
N VAL A 79 6.63 -2.28 0.15
CA VAL A 79 5.44 -1.75 0.81
C VAL A 79 5.74 -1.59 2.29
N GLU A 80 5.39 -0.43 2.83
CA GLU A 80 5.60 -0.09 4.22
C GLU A 80 4.35 0.54 4.82
N LEU A 81 3.83 -0.06 5.88
CA LEU A 81 2.67 0.41 6.61
C LEU A 81 3.06 0.81 8.02
N THR A 82 2.70 2.02 8.41
CA THR A 82 2.69 2.46 9.81
C THR A 82 1.25 2.56 10.29
N PHE A 83 0.94 1.98 11.45
CA PHE A 83 -0.40 1.97 12.03
C PHE A 83 -0.37 1.98 13.55
N GLU A 84 -1.47 2.44 14.14
CA GLU A 84 -1.68 2.47 15.58
C GLU A 84 -2.63 1.35 16.01
N MET A 85 -2.33 0.73 17.15
CA MET A 85 -3.21 -0.21 17.84
C MET A 85 -3.21 0.11 19.34
N GLY A 86 -4.29 0.71 19.82
CA GLY A 86 -4.31 1.32 21.14
C GLY A 86 -3.38 2.53 21.18
N THR A 87 -2.48 2.57 22.16
CA THR A 87 -1.45 3.62 22.33
C THR A 87 -0.14 3.30 21.62
N THR A 88 -0.01 2.11 21.03
CA THR A 88 1.24 1.64 20.44
C THR A 88 1.24 1.85 18.93
N SER A 89 2.34 2.41 18.42
CA SER A 89 2.60 2.54 16.98
C SER A 89 3.45 1.37 16.48
N TYR A 90 3.05 0.80 15.36
CA TYR A 90 3.73 -0.31 14.69
C TYR A 90 4.12 0.09 13.28
N ARG A 91 5.22 -0.49 12.79
CA ARG A 91 5.70 -0.33 11.42
C ARG A 91 6.06 -1.69 10.84
N VAL A 92 5.51 -1.99 9.66
CA VAL A 92 5.81 -3.22 8.92
C VAL A 92 6.29 -2.82 7.54
N LYS A 93 7.45 -3.34 7.14
CA LYS A 93 8.00 -3.19 5.79
C LYS A 93 8.15 -4.57 5.16
N ARG A 94 7.69 -4.70 3.91
CA ARG A 94 7.86 -5.90 3.09
C ARG A 94 8.48 -5.54 1.75
N ILE A 95 9.27 -6.49 1.26
CA ILE A 95 9.88 -6.49 -0.06
C ILE A 95 9.39 -7.79 -0.70
N PRO A 96 8.51 -7.72 -1.72
CA PRO A 96 8.11 -8.90 -2.48
C PRO A 96 9.33 -9.60 -3.08
N LYS A 97 9.24 -10.93 -3.17
CA LYS A 97 10.25 -11.72 -3.90
C LYS A 97 10.16 -11.46 -5.39
#